data_AF-A0A0N8TCX7-F1
#
_entry.id   AF-A0A0N8TCX7-F1
#
_cell.length_a   1.000
_cell.length_b   1.000
_cell.length_c   1.000
_cell.angle_alpha   90.00
_cell.angle_beta   90.00
_cell.angle_gamma   90.00
#
_symmetry.space_group_name_H-M   'P 1'
#
loop_
_entity.id
_entity.type
_entity.pdbx_description
1 polymer ?
#
loop_
_entity_poly.entity_id
_entity_poly.type
_entity_poly.pdbx_seq_one_letter_code
_entity_poly.pdbx_strand_id
1 'polypeptide(L)'
;MDAAGNHTQINGRRFTYDSQGRLSEVYQANIYKIADYKYNALGQRIIKRAYVMGSQALAGTTTYLYDPSGKLIGQTFYDKNGQKTSGQYWFWLDNMPLAQLTTNFSALGEVSSSKLIYLHVDHLNTPRLATDSSQALLWRWNSDAYGAGAPEEDVDGDGKATAIALRFPGQIYDAQTQLSYNYHRDYNPDTGRYVQSDPIGLGGGLNTFGYVLGNPLKYTDPKGLNPLALCFVPGIGWAACTAAAEAAASACAAIGTAVTGALLGGLIAEEFPNSGDKDASTPTGQRGSPIDVEPGTNEPTEIDGREYSGHALDRMQGRGVPPSAVEDAIQNGRSSSGNTPGTTVHVGSNGVTAVTNSGGRVITVIPK
;
A
#
# COMPACT_ATOMS: atom_id res chain seq x y z
N MET A 1 2.28 4.65 13.48
CA MET A 1 2.88 4.24 12.19
C MET A 1 4.38 4.43 12.28
N ASP A 2 5.16 3.82 11.40
CA ASP A 2 6.57 4.16 11.22
C ASP A 2 6.74 5.40 10.31
N ALA A 3 7.99 5.82 10.06
CA ALA A 3 8.30 6.99 9.23
C ALA A 3 7.93 6.83 7.74
N ALA A 4 7.76 5.59 7.27
CA ALA A 4 7.32 5.29 5.90
C ALA A 4 5.78 5.23 5.78
N GLY A 5 5.06 5.45 6.88
CA GLY A 5 3.60 5.43 6.91
C GLY A 5 3.03 4.02 7.06
N ASN A 6 3.82 3.01 7.44
CA ASN A 6 3.28 1.69 7.70
C ASN A 6 2.68 1.59 9.10
N HIS A 7 1.51 0.97 9.23
CA HIS A 7 0.91 0.69 10.53
C HIS A 7 1.70 -0.36 11.28
N THR A 8 2.27 0.00 12.42
CA THR A 8 3.06 -0.89 13.26
C THR A 8 2.22 -1.65 14.28
N GLN A 9 0.97 -1.24 14.53
CA GLN A 9 0.04 -1.95 15.42
C GLN A 9 -1.42 -1.82 14.97
N ILE A 10 -2.17 -2.93 14.96
CA ILE A 10 -3.62 -3.02 14.66
C ILE A 10 -4.19 -4.20 15.44
N ASN A 11 -5.36 -4.03 16.08
CA ASN A 11 -6.09 -5.11 16.76
C ASN A 11 -5.21 -5.97 17.71
N GLY A 12 -4.35 -5.32 18.50
CA GLY A 12 -3.45 -5.98 19.46
C GLY A 12 -2.28 -6.77 18.82
N ARG A 13 -2.08 -6.65 17.51
CA ARG A 13 -0.94 -7.20 16.78
C ARG A 13 0.06 -6.11 16.48
N ARG A 14 1.35 -6.42 16.63
CA ARG A 14 2.45 -5.59 16.14
C ARG A 14 2.96 -6.14 14.81
N PHE A 15 3.25 -5.24 13.88
CA PHE A 15 3.76 -5.55 12.55
C PHE A 15 5.18 -5.01 12.38
N THR A 16 5.99 -5.73 11.61
CA THR A 16 7.27 -5.26 11.10
C THR A 16 7.27 -5.32 9.58
N TYR A 17 8.02 -4.41 8.97
CA TYR A 17 8.12 -4.29 7.51
C TYR A 17 9.56 -4.48 7.08
N ASP A 18 9.76 -5.05 5.90
CA ASP A 18 11.08 -5.17 5.30
C ASP A 18 11.53 -3.86 4.64
N SER A 19 12.73 -3.85 4.07
CA SER A 19 13.29 -2.67 3.40
C SER A 19 12.52 -2.23 2.14
N GLN A 20 11.61 -3.06 1.63
CA GLN A 20 10.73 -2.74 0.50
C GLN A 20 9.35 -2.26 0.99
N GLY A 21 9.18 -2.03 2.29
CA GLY A 21 7.90 -1.62 2.88
C GLY A 21 6.84 -2.73 2.92
N ARG A 22 7.24 -4.00 2.75
CA ARG A 22 6.32 -5.14 2.73
C ARG A 22 6.19 -5.74 4.11
N LEU A 23 4.98 -6.13 4.48
CA LEU A 23 4.72 -6.74 5.78
C LEU A 23 5.57 -8.01 5.93
N SER A 24 6.48 -8.01 6.90
CA SER A 24 7.50 -9.06 7.07
C SER A 24 7.17 -10.01 8.21
N GLU A 25 6.78 -9.47 9.37
CA GLU A 25 6.45 -10.29 10.55
C GLU A 25 5.27 -9.72 11.33
N VAL A 26 4.59 -10.61 12.06
CA VAL A 26 3.44 -10.29 12.89
C VAL A 26 3.67 -10.86 14.28
N TYR A 27 3.43 -10.04 15.29
CA TYR A 27 3.56 -10.39 16.69
C TYR A 27 2.23 -10.20 17.42
N GLN A 28 1.92 -11.11 18.33
CA GLN A 28 0.80 -11.00 19.26
C GLN A 28 1.34 -10.83 20.69
N ALA A 29 0.60 -10.08 21.51
CA ALA A 29 1.06 -9.63 22.84
C ALA A 29 2.43 -8.94 22.79
N ASN A 30 2.74 -8.32 21.66
CA ASN A 30 3.99 -7.63 21.33
C ASN A 30 5.29 -8.47 21.28
N ILE A 31 5.27 -9.71 21.80
CA ILE A 31 6.47 -10.54 21.99
C ILE A 31 6.45 -11.85 21.20
N TYR A 32 5.28 -12.43 20.93
CA TYR A 32 5.21 -13.73 20.26
C TYR A 32 5.04 -13.52 18.77
N LYS A 33 6.07 -13.83 17.98
CA LYS A 33 5.89 -13.92 16.52
C LYS A 33 4.88 -15.02 16.22
N ILE A 34 3.86 -14.69 15.45
CA ILE A 34 2.78 -15.59 15.02
C ILE A 34 2.80 -15.84 13.51
N ALA A 35 3.43 -14.95 12.73
CA ALA A 35 3.68 -15.15 11.33
C ALA A 35 4.92 -14.43 10.83
N ASP A 36 5.52 -14.95 9.77
CA ASP A 36 6.38 -14.19 8.87
C ASP A 36 6.12 -14.50 7.39
N TYR A 37 6.53 -13.58 6.53
CA TYR A 37 6.24 -13.59 5.11
C TYR A 37 7.50 -13.43 4.26
N LYS A 38 7.47 -14.04 3.06
CA LYS A 38 8.49 -13.83 2.03
C LYS A 38 7.85 -13.53 0.69
N TYR A 39 8.52 -12.67 -0.05
CA TYR A 39 8.10 -12.16 -1.35
C TYR A 39 9.15 -12.48 -2.40
N ASN A 40 8.72 -12.69 -3.65
CA ASN A 40 9.63 -12.77 -4.78
C ASN A 40 10.00 -11.37 -5.29
N ALA A 41 10.88 -11.31 -6.31
CA ALA A 41 11.32 -10.04 -6.89
C ALA A 41 10.20 -9.22 -7.56
N LEU A 42 9.07 -9.85 -7.91
CA LEU A 42 7.88 -9.18 -8.41
C LEU A 42 7.01 -8.60 -7.28
N GLY A 43 7.35 -8.87 -6.02
CA GLY A 43 6.59 -8.45 -4.84
C GLY A 43 5.44 -9.39 -4.46
N GLN A 44 5.33 -10.57 -5.08
CA GLN A 44 4.27 -11.53 -4.80
C GLN A 44 4.63 -12.32 -3.56
N ARG A 45 3.69 -12.49 -2.63
CA ARG A 45 3.90 -13.31 -1.43
C ARG A 45 4.03 -14.75 -1.85
N ILE A 46 5.19 -15.37 -1.64
CA ILE A 46 5.46 -16.75 -2.03
C ILE A 46 5.43 -17.71 -0.83
N ILE A 47 5.72 -17.19 0.37
CA ILE A 47 5.76 -17.98 1.60
C ILE A 47 5.09 -17.20 2.73
N LYS A 48 4.31 -17.93 3.53
CA LYS A 48 3.87 -17.55 4.87
C LYS A 48 4.26 -18.67 5.82
N ARG A 49 4.91 -18.34 6.93
CA ARG A 49 5.18 -19.28 8.02
C ARG A 49 4.37 -18.87 9.21
N ALA A 50 3.59 -19.79 9.77
CA ALA A 50 2.81 -19.56 10.98
C ALA A 50 3.52 -20.20 12.17
N TYR A 51 3.45 -19.55 13.33
CA TYR A 51 4.12 -19.98 14.55
C TYR A 51 3.11 -20.23 15.67
N VAL A 52 3.42 -21.22 16.51
CA VAL A 52 2.65 -21.52 17.72
C VAL A 52 2.86 -20.40 18.72
N MET A 53 1.75 -19.83 19.19
CA MET A 53 1.76 -18.77 20.21
C MET A 53 2.42 -19.28 21.49
N GLY A 54 3.33 -18.49 22.07
CA GLY A 54 4.03 -18.84 23.31
C GLY A 54 5.36 -19.58 23.15
N SER A 55 5.62 -20.25 22.02
CA SER A 55 6.80 -21.14 21.89
C SER A 55 7.72 -20.86 20.71
N GLN A 56 7.34 -19.97 19.79
CA GLN A 56 8.09 -19.69 18.55
C GLN A 56 8.34 -20.94 17.67
N ALA A 57 7.69 -22.06 17.98
CA ALA A 57 7.75 -23.27 17.17
C ALA A 57 6.95 -23.06 15.89
N LEU A 58 7.47 -23.57 14.77
CA LEU A 58 6.73 -23.54 13.50
C LEU A 58 5.45 -24.37 13.64
N ALA A 59 4.30 -23.78 13.31
CA ALA A 59 3.02 -24.47 13.23
C ALA A 59 2.81 -25.09 11.84
N GLY A 60 3.23 -24.35 10.80
CA GLY A 60 3.13 -24.78 9.43
C GLY A 60 3.59 -23.70 8.46
N THR A 61 3.66 -24.07 7.19
CA THR A 61 4.05 -23.18 6.09
C THR A 61 2.96 -23.18 5.02
N THR A 62 2.67 -22.02 4.45
CA THR A 62 1.84 -21.86 3.27
C THR A 62 2.70 -21.35 2.13
N THR A 63 2.64 -22.01 0.97
CA THR A 63 3.21 -21.49 -0.28
C THR A 63 2.09 -21.02 -1.20
N TYR A 64 2.38 -20.01 -2.00
CA TYR A 64 1.42 -19.41 -2.93
C TYR A 64 1.87 -19.62 -4.37
N LEU A 65 0.91 -19.94 -5.24
CA LEU A 65 1.14 -20.18 -6.65
C LEU A 65 0.43 -19.11 -7.47
N TYR A 66 1.17 -18.47 -8.36
CA TYR A 66 0.68 -17.45 -9.28
C TYR A 66 0.83 -17.93 -10.72
N ASP A 67 -0.08 -17.51 -11.59
CA ASP A 67 0.07 -17.68 -13.02
C ASP A 67 1.09 -16.64 -13.60
N PRO A 68 1.45 -16.73 -14.89
CA PRO A 68 2.38 -15.78 -15.52
C PRO A 68 1.90 -14.32 -15.52
N SER A 69 0.58 -14.06 -15.41
CA SER A 69 0.02 -12.71 -15.29
C SER A 69 0.08 -12.15 -13.86
N GLY A 70 0.48 -12.99 -12.90
CA GLY A 70 0.55 -12.67 -11.48
C GLY A 70 -0.77 -12.86 -10.73
N LYS A 71 -1.74 -13.57 -11.31
CA LYS A 71 -2.97 -13.95 -10.62
C LYS A 71 -2.73 -15.11 -9.68
N LEU A 72 -3.24 -15.01 -8.45
CA LEU A 72 -3.14 -16.09 -7.48
C LEU A 72 -4.05 -17.26 -7.90
N ILE A 73 -3.46 -18.41 -8.19
CA ILE A 73 -4.16 -19.62 -8.65
C ILE A 73 -4.13 -20.75 -7.62
N GLY A 74 -3.36 -20.62 -6.55
CA GLY A 74 -3.46 -21.55 -5.44
C GLY A 74 -2.61 -21.22 -4.23
N GLN A 75 -2.89 -21.95 -3.15
CA GLN A 75 -2.05 -22.01 -1.96
C GLN A 75 -1.95 -23.45 -1.47
N THR A 76 -0.76 -23.84 -1.02
CA THR A 76 -0.49 -25.18 -0.48
C THR A 76 -0.06 -25.07 0.96
N PHE A 77 -0.58 -25.95 1.81
CA PHE A 77 -0.30 -25.99 3.23
C PHE A 77 0.62 -27.15 3.57
N TYR A 78 1.58 -26.86 4.44
CA TYR A 78 2.57 -27.79 4.95
C TYR A 78 2.54 -27.75 6.48
N ASP A 79 2.72 -28.91 7.10
CA ASP A 79 2.86 -29.00 8.55
C ASP A 79 4.21 -28.45 9.04
N LYS A 80 4.43 -28.52 10.35
CA LYS A 80 5.67 -28.11 11.01
C LYS A 80 6.93 -28.86 10.54
N ASN A 81 6.79 -30.04 9.96
CA ASN A 81 7.89 -30.87 9.46
C ASN A 81 8.11 -30.67 7.95
N GLY A 82 7.32 -29.82 7.30
CA GLY A 82 7.37 -29.63 5.85
C GLY A 82 6.61 -30.70 5.06
N GLN A 83 5.78 -31.52 5.70
CA GLN A 83 4.91 -32.46 4.99
C GLN A 83 3.76 -31.69 4.35
N LYS A 84 3.51 -31.91 3.05
CA LYS A 84 2.35 -31.34 2.34
C LYS A 84 1.08 -31.95 2.92
N THR A 85 0.16 -31.12 3.42
CA THR A 85 -1.07 -31.58 4.10
C THR A 85 -2.32 -31.32 3.27
N SER A 86 -2.48 -30.12 2.74
CA SER A 86 -3.63 -29.74 1.92
C SER A 86 -3.30 -28.63 0.93
N GLY A 87 -4.24 -28.32 0.05
CA GLY A 87 -4.12 -27.25 -0.93
C GLY A 87 -5.47 -26.70 -1.34
N GLN A 88 -5.48 -25.44 -1.76
CA GLN A 88 -6.61 -24.76 -2.36
C GLN A 88 -6.16 -24.17 -3.70
N TYR A 89 -6.88 -24.50 -4.76
CA TYR A 89 -6.59 -24.02 -6.11
C TYR A 89 -7.84 -23.36 -6.69
N TRP A 90 -7.66 -22.21 -7.34
CA TRP A 90 -8.77 -21.42 -7.86
C TRP A 90 -8.78 -21.44 -9.38
N PHE A 91 -9.96 -21.67 -9.94
CA PHE A 91 -10.21 -21.58 -11.37
C PHE A 91 -10.88 -20.25 -11.66
N TRP A 92 -10.35 -19.56 -12.66
CA TRP A 92 -10.77 -18.21 -13.02
C TRP A 92 -11.27 -18.18 -14.46
N LEU A 93 -12.30 -17.38 -14.71
CA LEU A 93 -12.65 -16.89 -16.03
C LEU A 93 -12.34 -15.41 -16.07
N ASP A 94 -11.29 -15.04 -16.81
CA ASP A 94 -10.68 -13.72 -16.68
C ASP A 94 -10.42 -13.41 -15.20
N ASN A 95 -11.08 -12.38 -14.64
CA ASN A 95 -10.95 -11.99 -13.24
C ASN A 95 -12.06 -12.51 -12.32
N MET A 96 -12.99 -13.31 -12.85
CA MET A 96 -14.06 -13.94 -12.09
C MET A 96 -13.59 -15.29 -11.52
N PRO A 97 -13.55 -15.48 -10.18
CA PRO A 97 -13.30 -16.78 -9.60
C PRO A 97 -14.54 -17.66 -9.80
N LEU A 98 -14.38 -18.80 -10.48
CA LEU A 98 -15.47 -19.74 -10.77
C LEU A 98 -15.57 -20.86 -9.74
N ALA A 99 -14.43 -21.38 -9.30
CA ALA A 99 -14.39 -22.56 -8.45
C ALA A 99 -13.12 -22.62 -7.61
N GLN A 100 -13.21 -23.30 -6.48
CA GLN A 100 -12.10 -23.71 -5.64
C GLN A 100 -12.02 -25.24 -5.59
N LEU A 101 -10.85 -25.80 -5.90
CA LEU A 101 -10.53 -27.21 -5.62
C LEU A 101 -9.74 -27.27 -4.32
N THR A 102 -10.31 -27.95 -3.32
CA THR A 102 -9.61 -28.27 -2.08
C THR A 102 -9.09 -29.70 -2.17
N THR A 103 -7.81 -29.90 -1.85
CA THR A 103 -7.15 -31.21 -1.90
C THR A 103 -6.51 -31.52 -0.57
N ASN A 104 -6.59 -32.77 -0.10
CA ASN A 104 -5.76 -33.28 0.98
C ASN A 104 -4.69 -34.21 0.42
N PHE A 105 -3.52 -34.24 1.06
CA PHE A 105 -2.40 -35.06 0.64
C PHE A 105 -2.07 -36.13 1.68
N SER A 106 -1.61 -37.28 1.21
CA SER A 106 -1.06 -38.34 2.06
C SER A 106 0.37 -37.99 2.52
N ALA A 107 0.93 -38.78 3.44
CA ALA A 107 2.33 -38.66 3.84
C ALA A 107 3.31 -38.86 2.66
N LEU A 108 2.89 -39.57 1.60
CA LEU A 108 3.69 -39.75 0.37
C LEU A 108 3.52 -38.59 -0.63
N GLY A 109 2.68 -37.60 -0.32
CA GLY A 109 2.41 -36.45 -1.19
C GLY A 109 1.38 -36.70 -2.29
N GLU A 110 0.72 -37.87 -2.29
CA GLU A 110 -0.36 -38.21 -3.22
C GLU A 110 -1.67 -37.54 -2.79
N VAL A 111 -2.56 -37.27 -3.74
CA VAL A 111 -3.89 -36.73 -3.44
C VAL A 111 -4.72 -37.81 -2.75
N SER A 112 -5.06 -37.61 -1.47
CA SER A 112 -5.87 -38.55 -0.69
C SER A 112 -7.37 -38.29 -0.82
N SER A 113 -7.74 -37.02 -1.01
CA SER A 113 -9.12 -36.61 -1.30
C SER A 113 -9.14 -35.24 -1.96
N SER A 114 -10.21 -34.95 -2.69
CA SER A 114 -10.45 -33.62 -3.25
C SER A 114 -11.95 -33.27 -3.25
N LYS A 115 -12.25 -31.98 -3.13
CA LYS A 115 -13.61 -31.42 -3.18
C LYS A 115 -13.61 -30.19 -4.07
N LEU A 116 -14.46 -30.21 -5.10
CA LEU A 116 -14.72 -29.05 -5.94
C LEU A 116 -15.85 -28.22 -5.32
N ILE A 117 -15.63 -26.91 -5.22
CA ILE A 117 -16.54 -25.93 -4.63
C ILE A 117 -16.78 -24.87 -5.70
N TYR A 118 -18.04 -24.60 -6.02
CA TYR A 118 -18.45 -23.59 -7.00
C TYR A 118 -18.61 -22.25 -6.30
N LEU A 119 -17.97 -21.20 -6.82
CA LEU A 119 -17.99 -19.87 -6.24
C LEU A 119 -19.02 -19.01 -6.97
N HIS A 120 -19.88 -18.35 -6.20
CA HIS A 120 -20.87 -17.40 -6.71
C HIS A 120 -20.46 -16.00 -6.29
N VAL A 121 -20.30 -15.13 -7.27
CA VAL A 121 -19.72 -13.80 -7.07
C VAL A 121 -20.75 -12.68 -7.21
N ASP A 122 -20.46 -11.53 -6.61
CA ASP A 122 -21.18 -10.29 -6.89
C ASP A 122 -20.70 -9.59 -8.19
N HIS A 123 -21.26 -8.42 -8.48
CA HIS A 123 -20.92 -7.63 -9.67
C HIS A 123 -19.47 -7.13 -9.71
N LEU A 124 -18.73 -7.22 -8.60
CA LEU A 124 -17.30 -6.90 -8.51
C LEU A 124 -16.42 -8.14 -8.64
N ASN A 125 -16.99 -9.32 -8.88
CA ASN A 125 -16.32 -10.62 -8.84
C ASN A 125 -15.85 -11.03 -7.43
N THR A 126 -16.48 -10.51 -6.37
CA THR A 126 -16.19 -10.92 -4.98
C THR A 126 -16.99 -12.17 -4.66
N PRO A 127 -16.38 -13.29 -4.19
CA PRO A 127 -17.13 -14.46 -3.75
C PRO A 127 -18.09 -14.12 -2.59
N ARG A 128 -19.37 -14.44 -2.75
CA ARG A 128 -20.43 -14.21 -1.74
C ARG A 128 -21.04 -15.50 -1.22
N LEU A 129 -21.15 -16.51 -2.08
CA LEU A 129 -21.69 -17.82 -1.74
C LEU A 129 -20.79 -18.90 -2.35
N ALA A 130 -20.83 -20.09 -1.77
CA ALA A 130 -20.19 -21.25 -2.38
C ALA A 130 -21.01 -22.52 -2.20
N THR A 131 -21.09 -23.33 -3.25
CA THR A 131 -21.90 -24.54 -3.27
C THR A 131 -21.08 -25.78 -3.64
N ASP A 132 -21.57 -26.96 -3.27
CA ASP A 132 -21.04 -28.22 -3.79
C ASP A 132 -21.67 -28.60 -5.15
N SER A 133 -21.33 -29.79 -5.66
CA SER A 133 -21.89 -30.36 -6.89
C SER A 133 -23.39 -30.68 -6.81
N SER A 134 -23.95 -30.78 -5.61
CA SER A 134 -25.37 -31.01 -5.36
C SER A 134 -26.14 -29.69 -5.19
N GLN A 135 -25.47 -28.55 -5.39
CA GLN A 135 -25.99 -27.20 -5.15
C GLN A 135 -26.30 -26.90 -3.68
N ALA A 136 -25.78 -27.69 -2.73
CA ALA A 136 -25.89 -27.39 -1.32
C ALA A 136 -24.98 -26.20 -0.98
N LEU A 137 -25.50 -25.23 -0.22
CA LEU A 137 -24.77 -24.04 0.21
C LEU A 137 -23.82 -24.41 1.35
N LEU A 138 -22.51 -24.25 1.12
CA LEU A 138 -21.46 -24.62 2.07
C LEU A 138 -20.92 -23.41 2.83
N TRP A 139 -20.86 -22.26 2.17
CA TRP A 139 -20.19 -21.06 2.66
C TRP A 139 -20.93 -19.81 2.20
N ARG A 140 -20.97 -18.80 3.07
CA ARG A 140 -21.60 -17.50 2.78
C ARG A 140 -20.83 -16.37 3.44
N TRP A 141 -20.71 -15.24 2.73
CA TRP A 141 -20.07 -14.06 3.28
C TRP A 141 -20.87 -12.78 3.02
N ASN A 142 -21.65 -12.43 4.04
CA ASN A 142 -22.44 -11.19 4.12
C ASN A 142 -21.60 -10.09 4.77
N SER A 143 -20.57 -9.61 4.06
CA SER A 143 -19.77 -8.48 4.55
C SER A 143 -20.51 -7.15 4.39
N ASP A 144 -20.01 -6.11 5.05
CA ASP A 144 -20.38 -4.73 4.71
C ASP A 144 -19.78 -4.28 3.37
N ALA A 145 -20.02 -3.02 3.01
CA ALA A 145 -19.52 -2.42 1.76
C ALA A 145 -17.99 -2.38 1.66
N TYR A 146 -17.27 -2.38 2.78
CA TYR A 146 -15.80 -2.37 2.86
C TYR A 146 -15.23 -3.76 3.16
N GLY A 147 -16.04 -4.81 3.13
CA GLY A 147 -15.55 -6.18 3.34
C GLY A 147 -15.34 -6.54 4.81
N ALA A 148 -15.91 -5.78 5.76
CA ALA A 148 -15.89 -6.16 7.17
C ALA A 148 -16.98 -7.21 7.47
N GLY A 149 -16.64 -8.19 8.31
CA GLY A 149 -17.52 -9.30 8.69
C GLY A 149 -16.86 -10.66 8.44
N ALA A 150 -17.09 -11.61 9.34
CA ALA A 150 -16.61 -12.98 9.18
C ALA A 150 -17.55 -13.77 8.25
N PRO A 151 -17.02 -14.67 7.40
CA PRO A 151 -17.86 -15.60 6.67
C PRO A 151 -18.47 -16.64 7.60
N GLU A 152 -19.62 -17.17 7.19
CA GLU A 152 -20.22 -18.37 7.72
C GLU A 152 -19.68 -19.56 6.93
N GLU A 153 -18.86 -20.37 7.59
CA GLU A 153 -18.09 -21.44 6.93
C GLU A 153 -18.78 -22.82 6.98
N ASP A 154 -19.87 -22.97 7.73
CA ASP A 154 -20.62 -24.23 7.90
C ASP A 154 -22.12 -23.92 7.80
N VAL A 155 -22.55 -23.52 6.59
CA VAL A 155 -23.95 -23.12 6.34
C VAL A 155 -24.89 -24.33 6.29
N ASP A 156 -24.37 -25.50 5.89
CA ASP A 156 -25.08 -26.77 5.83
C ASP A 156 -25.17 -27.47 7.19
N GLY A 157 -24.38 -27.05 8.19
CA GLY A 157 -24.48 -27.50 9.58
C GLY A 157 -23.98 -28.94 9.79
N ASP A 158 -23.06 -29.40 8.94
CA ASP A 158 -22.49 -30.76 9.03
C ASP A 158 -21.29 -30.84 10.00
N GLY A 159 -20.89 -29.70 10.57
CA GLY A 159 -19.77 -29.58 11.49
C GLY A 159 -18.41 -29.45 10.78
N LYS A 160 -18.37 -29.31 9.45
CA LYS A 160 -17.13 -29.17 8.66
C LYS A 160 -17.09 -27.83 7.94
N ALA A 161 -16.29 -26.93 8.52
CA ALA A 161 -16.04 -25.62 7.92
C ALA A 161 -15.42 -25.72 6.51
N THR A 162 -16.04 -25.02 5.56
CA THR A 162 -15.54 -24.76 4.22
C THR A 162 -14.80 -23.42 4.20
N ALA A 163 -13.46 -23.46 4.16
CA ALA A 163 -12.65 -22.25 4.17
C ALA A 163 -12.46 -21.67 2.75
N ILE A 164 -12.89 -20.43 2.53
CA ILE A 164 -12.61 -19.64 1.33
C ILE A 164 -11.88 -18.35 1.75
N ALA A 165 -10.61 -18.25 1.35
CA ALA A 165 -9.76 -17.13 1.74
C ALA A 165 -9.87 -15.91 0.81
N LEU A 166 -10.41 -16.07 -0.40
CA LEU A 166 -10.60 -14.95 -1.34
C LEU A 166 -11.52 -13.88 -0.72
N ARG A 167 -11.18 -12.61 -0.98
CA ARG A 167 -11.95 -11.43 -0.57
C ARG A 167 -12.28 -10.59 -1.81
N PHE A 168 -12.24 -9.26 -1.74
CA PHE A 168 -12.33 -8.42 -2.94
C PHE A 168 -11.29 -8.84 -3.99
N PRO A 169 -11.47 -8.49 -5.28
CA PRO A 169 -10.53 -8.87 -6.33
C PRO A 169 -9.08 -8.54 -5.95
N GLY A 170 -8.19 -9.52 -6.15
CA GLY A 170 -6.77 -9.44 -5.78
C GLY A 170 -6.45 -9.76 -4.31
N GLN A 171 -7.47 -9.88 -3.46
CA GLN A 171 -7.30 -9.99 -2.02
C GLN A 171 -7.47 -11.42 -1.49
N ILE A 172 -6.62 -11.78 -0.53
CA ILE A 172 -6.75 -13.02 0.26
C ILE A 172 -6.67 -12.70 1.75
N TYR A 173 -7.64 -13.16 2.51
CA TYR A 173 -7.68 -13.01 3.96
C TYR A 173 -6.54 -13.77 4.63
N ASP A 174 -5.93 -13.13 5.62
CA ASP A 174 -4.89 -13.71 6.43
C ASP A 174 -5.27 -13.67 7.92
N ALA A 175 -5.56 -14.84 8.48
CA ALA A 175 -5.99 -14.96 9.88
C ALA A 175 -4.93 -14.49 10.90
N GLN A 176 -3.63 -14.56 10.56
CA GLN A 176 -2.56 -14.16 11.46
C GLN A 176 -2.48 -12.64 11.57
N THR A 177 -2.82 -11.89 10.52
CA THR A 177 -2.87 -10.42 10.55
C THR A 177 -4.26 -9.88 10.87
N GLN A 178 -5.31 -10.65 10.55
CA GLN A 178 -6.70 -10.18 10.40
C GLN A 178 -6.86 -9.11 9.31
N LEU A 179 -5.93 -9.07 8.36
CA LEU A 179 -5.97 -8.21 7.19
C LEU A 179 -6.19 -9.05 5.93
N SER A 180 -6.46 -8.38 4.83
CA SER A 180 -6.48 -9.03 3.51
C SER A 180 -5.23 -8.64 2.74
N TYR A 181 -4.36 -9.61 2.48
CA TYR A 181 -3.19 -9.41 1.61
C TYR A 181 -3.67 -9.02 0.21
N ASN A 182 -3.22 -7.88 -0.30
CA ASN A 182 -3.58 -7.34 -1.61
C ASN A 182 -2.33 -6.94 -2.40
N TYR A 183 -1.58 -7.96 -2.83
CA TYR A 183 -0.37 -7.86 -3.61
C TYR A 183 0.66 -6.86 -3.09
N HIS A 184 0.57 -5.57 -3.41
CA HIS A 184 1.49 -4.53 -2.96
C HIS A 184 1.23 -3.99 -1.55
N ARG A 185 0.00 -4.14 -1.05
CA ARG A 185 -0.41 -3.63 0.27
C ARG A 185 -1.28 -4.64 1.01
N ASP A 186 -1.50 -4.43 2.30
CA ASP A 186 -2.44 -5.16 3.13
C ASP A 186 -3.64 -4.27 3.44
N TYR A 187 -4.83 -4.78 3.16
CA TYR A 187 -6.10 -4.08 3.32
C TYR A 187 -6.73 -4.41 4.67
N ASN A 188 -7.14 -3.37 5.40
CA ASN A 188 -7.88 -3.50 6.64
C ASN A 188 -9.38 -3.27 6.39
N PRO A 189 -10.20 -4.32 6.38
CA PRO A 189 -11.64 -4.19 6.17
C PRO A 189 -12.34 -3.40 7.28
N ASP A 190 -11.89 -3.51 8.54
CA ASP A 190 -12.50 -2.83 9.69
C ASP A 190 -12.45 -1.29 9.57
N THR A 191 -11.46 -0.77 8.83
CA THR A 191 -11.25 0.68 8.65
C THR A 191 -11.41 1.15 7.20
N GLY A 192 -11.71 0.22 6.29
CA GLY A 192 -11.92 0.49 4.86
C GLY A 192 -10.71 1.04 4.11
N ARG A 193 -9.48 0.72 4.54
CA ARG A 193 -8.25 1.33 4.00
C ARG A 193 -7.05 0.40 4.03
N TYR A 194 -6.00 0.76 3.30
CA TYR A 194 -4.71 0.09 3.38
C TYR A 194 -3.96 0.44 4.66
N VAL A 195 -3.08 -0.47 5.09
CA VAL A 195 -2.24 -0.30 6.29
C VAL A 195 -0.82 0.19 5.97
N GLN A 196 -0.47 0.24 4.69
CA GLN A 196 0.72 0.91 4.17
C GLN A 196 0.31 2.11 3.31
N SER A 197 1.14 3.15 3.31
CA SER A 197 1.05 4.22 2.32
C SER A 197 1.26 3.64 0.91
N ASP A 198 0.60 4.23 -0.09
CA ASP A 198 0.72 3.81 -1.48
C ASP A 198 2.18 3.84 -1.97
N PRO A 199 2.73 2.71 -2.46
CA PRO A 199 4.08 2.68 -3.02
C PRO A 199 4.27 3.60 -4.23
N ILE A 200 3.20 3.94 -4.97
CA ILE A 200 3.26 4.92 -6.06
C ILE A 200 3.03 6.37 -5.57
N GLY A 201 2.97 6.57 -4.26
CA GLY A 201 2.79 7.87 -3.63
C GLY A 201 1.46 8.52 -4.02
N LEU A 202 1.52 9.82 -4.34
CA LEU A 202 0.34 10.60 -4.73
C LEU A 202 -0.23 10.24 -6.11
N GLY A 203 0.44 9.34 -6.86
CA GLY A 203 -0.10 8.81 -8.11
C GLY A 203 -1.41 8.04 -7.92
N GLY A 204 -1.64 7.47 -6.73
CA GLY A 204 -2.89 6.80 -6.37
C GLY A 204 -3.97 7.72 -5.77
N GLY A 205 -3.68 9.03 -5.67
CA GLY A 205 -4.54 10.05 -5.09
C GLY A 205 -3.96 10.72 -3.84
N LEU A 206 -4.62 11.78 -3.38
CA LEU A 206 -4.18 12.58 -2.22
C LEU A 206 -4.16 11.78 -0.92
N ASN A 207 -5.05 10.80 -0.78
CA ASN A 207 -5.05 9.88 0.35
C ASN A 207 -4.35 8.58 -0.03
N THR A 208 -3.08 8.46 0.34
CA THR A 208 -2.23 7.30 0.02
C THR A 208 -2.65 6.02 0.74
N PHE A 209 -3.62 6.07 1.65
CA PHE A 209 -4.18 4.90 2.34
C PHE A 209 -5.54 4.49 1.79
N GLY A 210 -6.17 5.33 0.97
CA GLY A 210 -7.54 5.13 0.52
C GLY A 210 -7.71 3.85 -0.30
N TYR A 211 -8.77 3.09 0.00
CA TYR A 211 -9.23 2.03 -0.88
C TYR A 211 -10.20 2.61 -1.90
N VAL A 212 -9.89 2.45 -3.20
CA VAL A 212 -10.79 2.68 -4.34
C VAL A 212 -11.59 3.98 -4.30
N LEU A 213 -10.93 5.09 -3.91
CA LEU A 213 -11.51 6.42 -3.80
C LEU A 213 -12.73 6.51 -2.87
N GLY A 214 -12.86 5.58 -1.91
CA GLY A 214 -13.99 5.52 -0.98
C GLY A 214 -15.28 4.98 -1.58
N ASN A 215 -15.25 4.35 -2.76
CA ASN A 215 -16.43 3.73 -3.37
C ASN A 215 -16.20 2.24 -3.71
N PRO A 216 -16.13 1.37 -2.69
CA PRO A 216 -15.88 -0.07 -2.85
C PRO A 216 -17.04 -0.85 -3.45
N LEU A 217 -18.20 -0.22 -3.64
CA LEU A 217 -19.35 -0.82 -4.34
C LEU A 217 -19.23 -0.69 -5.86
N LYS A 218 -18.40 0.23 -6.36
CA LYS A 218 -18.24 0.49 -7.80
C LYS A 218 -16.87 0.05 -8.33
N TYR A 219 -15.86 0.09 -7.47
CA TYR A 219 -14.47 0.02 -7.87
C TYR A 219 -13.73 -1.07 -7.13
N THR A 220 -12.67 -1.58 -7.78
CA THR A 220 -11.80 -2.62 -7.23
C THR A 220 -10.34 -2.22 -7.46
N ASP A 221 -9.46 -2.69 -6.59
CA ASP A 221 -8.00 -2.50 -6.73
C ASP A 221 -7.30 -3.87 -6.62
N PRO A 222 -7.16 -4.61 -7.74
CA PRO A 222 -6.62 -5.96 -7.72
C PRO A 222 -5.12 -6.07 -7.41
N LYS A 223 -4.39 -4.95 -7.42
CA LYS A 223 -2.93 -4.92 -7.19
C LYS A 223 -2.55 -4.21 -5.91
N GLY A 224 -3.44 -3.43 -5.31
CA GLY A 224 -3.07 -2.60 -4.17
C GLY A 224 -2.18 -1.42 -4.57
N LEU A 225 -2.29 -0.88 -5.79
CA LEU A 225 -1.51 0.28 -6.27
C LEU A 225 -2.39 1.39 -6.89
N ASN A 226 -3.70 1.16 -6.93
CA ASN A 226 -4.76 2.07 -7.34
C ASN A 226 -4.41 3.25 -8.31
N PRO A 227 -4.27 3.07 -9.64
CA PRO A 227 -4.08 4.21 -10.54
C PRO A 227 -5.38 4.82 -11.12
N LEU A 228 -6.55 4.62 -10.48
CA LEU A 228 -7.95 5.01 -10.86
C LEU A 228 -8.83 3.79 -11.18
N ALA A 229 -9.29 3.09 -10.13
CA ALA A 229 -10.64 2.51 -10.02
C ALA A 229 -11.25 1.99 -11.35
N LEU A 230 -11.00 0.71 -11.69
CA LEU A 230 -11.55 0.06 -12.89
C LEU A 230 -13.08 0.20 -12.92
N CYS A 231 -13.60 1.05 -13.80
CA CYS A 231 -15.03 1.17 -14.06
C CYS A 231 -15.53 -0.12 -14.73
N PHE A 232 -16.51 -0.80 -14.14
CA PHE A 232 -17.41 -1.62 -14.93
C PHE A 232 -18.26 -0.68 -15.79
N VAL A 233 -17.95 -0.56 -17.08
CA VAL A 233 -18.84 0.08 -18.06
C VAL A 233 -19.63 -1.04 -18.74
N PRO A 234 -20.97 -1.12 -18.56
CA PRO A 234 -21.77 -2.10 -19.29
C PRO A 234 -21.58 -1.88 -20.80
N GLY A 235 -21.09 -2.90 -21.52
CA GLY A 235 -20.87 -2.86 -22.97
C GLY A 235 -19.43 -2.71 -23.44
N ILE A 236 -18.47 -2.46 -22.53
CA ILE A 236 -17.03 -2.52 -22.84
C ILE A 236 -16.45 -3.76 -22.15
N GLY A 237 -16.07 -4.76 -22.94
CA GLY A 237 -15.53 -6.02 -22.43
C GLY A 237 -14.30 -5.83 -21.54
N TRP A 238 -14.12 -6.76 -20.60
CA TRP A 238 -13.03 -6.78 -19.60
C TRP A 238 -11.63 -6.50 -20.18
N ALA A 239 -11.34 -7.01 -21.37
CA ALA A 239 -10.06 -6.84 -22.07
C ALA A 239 -9.64 -5.38 -22.32
N ALA A 240 -10.61 -4.47 -22.54
CA ALA A 240 -10.30 -3.06 -22.74
C ALA A 240 -9.96 -2.34 -21.42
N CYS A 241 -10.50 -2.83 -20.29
CA CYS A 241 -10.21 -2.28 -18.96
C CYS A 241 -8.82 -2.75 -18.46
N THR A 242 -8.44 -4.00 -18.75
CA THR A 242 -7.09 -4.50 -18.44
C THR A 242 -6.03 -3.89 -19.34
N ALA A 243 -6.29 -3.70 -20.63
CA ALA A 243 -5.37 -2.99 -21.51
C ALA A 243 -5.19 -1.52 -21.07
N ALA A 244 -6.24 -0.84 -20.58
CA ALA A 244 -6.11 0.50 -20.00
C ALA A 244 -5.37 0.51 -18.66
N ALA A 245 -5.49 -0.53 -17.83
CA ALA A 245 -4.79 -0.66 -16.56
C ALA A 245 -3.30 -1.06 -16.72
N GLU A 246 -3.03 -1.93 -17.70
CA GLU A 246 -1.67 -2.32 -18.10
C GLU A 246 -1.01 -1.21 -18.90
N ALA A 247 -1.75 -0.46 -19.72
CA ALA A 247 -1.28 0.77 -20.34
C ALA A 247 -1.12 1.90 -19.33
N ALA A 248 -1.92 2.00 -18.27
CA ALA A 248 -1.69 2.96 -17.17
C ALA A 248 -0.49 2.53 -16.29
N ALA A 249 -0.28 1.22 -16.09
CA ALA A 249 0.89 0.70 -15.40
C ALA A 249 2.17 0.81 -16.26
N SER A 250 2.08 0.63 -17.58
CA SER A 250 3.19 0.80 -18.53
C SER A 250 3.43 2.26 -18.92
N ALA A 251 2.40 3.11 -18.86
CA ALA A 251 2.51 4.58 -18.94
C ALA A 251 2.97 5.18 -17.60
N CYS A 252 2.93 4.44 -16.49
CA CYS A 252 3.62 4.82 -15.26
C CYS A 252 5.09 4.38 -15.26
N ALA A 253 5.46 3.39 -16.09
CA ALA A 253 6.85 3.03 -16.38
C ALA A 253 7.50 3.92 -17.46
N ALA A 254 6.70 4.73 -18.15
CA ALA A 254 7.14 5.69 -19.15
C ALA A 254 6.46 7.05 -18.93
N ILE A 255 7.24 8.00 -18.38
CA ILE A 255 7.02 9.46 -18.39
C ILE A 255 6.30 10.02 -17.15
N GLY A 256 7.11 10.62 -16.27
CA GLY A 256 6.64 11.64 -15.33
C GLY A 256 6.48 12.99 -16.03
N THR A 257 5.25 13.46 -16.19
CA THR A 257 4.92 14.91 -16.21
C THR A 257 3.46 15.10 -15.80
N ALA A 258 3.21 16.20 -15.08
CA ALA A 258 1.89 16.64 -14.65
C ALA A 258 1.04 17.11 -15.84
N VAL A 259 -0.21 16.66 -15.92
CA VAL A 259 -1.30 17.41 -16.56
C VAL A 259 -2.46 17.48 -15.56
N THR A 260 -2.64 18.67 -14.98
CA THR A 260 -3.92 19.07 -14.38
C THR A 260 -4.99 19.12 -15.46
N GLY A 261 -6.07 18.38 -15.22
CA GLY A 261 -7.44 18.71 -15.61
C GLY A 261 -7.71 18.99 -17.08
N ALA A 262 -8.02 17.95 -17.85
CA ALA A 262 -9.12 17.95 -18.84
C ALA A 262 -9.13 16.61 -19.60
N LEU A 263 -9.90 15.64 -19.12
CA LEU A 263 -10.48 14.60 -19.99
C LEU A 263 -11.86 14.21 -19.48
N LEU A 264 -12.71 15.24 -19.38
CA LEU A 264 -14.17 15.14 -19.49
C LEU A 264 -14.65 15.98 -20.69
N GLY A 265 -13.80 16.17 -21.70
CA GLY A 265 -14.10 17.01 -22.86
C GLY A 265 -13.41 16.57 -24.13
N GLY A 266 -14.00 15.57 -24.80
CA GLY A 266 -14.01 15.51 -26.27
C GLY A 266 -12.80 14.86 -26.96
N LEU A 267 -13.11 13.85 -27.78
CA LEU A 267 -12.21 13.21 -28.72
C LEU A 267 -11.54 14.21 -29.70
N ILE A 268 -10.33 13.86 -30.15
CA ILE A 268 -9.56 14.25 -31.36
C ILE A 268 -8.33 15.17 -31.18
N ALA A 269 -7.15 14.54 -31.38
CA ALA A 269 -5.92 14.94 -32.08
C ALA A 269 -5.34 16.36 -31.93
N GLU A 270 -4.07 16.47 -31.50
CA GLU A 270 -2.89 16.72 -32.35
C GLU A 270 -1.61 16.94 -31.50
N GLU A 271 -0.47 16.96 -32.17
CA GLU A 271 0.90 16.57 -31.80
C GLU A 271 1.75 17.63 -31.07
N PHE A 272 2.98 17.24 -30.70
CA PHE A 272 4.17 18.05 -30.28
C PHE A 272 4.43 18.30 -28.77
N PRO A 273 5.70 18.48 -28.35
CA PRO A 273 6.86 17.63 -28.61
C PRO A 273 7.67 17.29 -27.34
N ASN A 274 8.56 16.32 -27.53
CA ASN A 274 9.56 15.74 -26.64
C ASN A 274 10.26 16.72 -25.67
N SER A 275 10.24 16.43 -24.37
CA SER A 275 11.06 17.05 -23.33
C SER A 275 11.59 15.94 -22.42
N GLY A 276 12.89 15.68 -22.54
CA GLY A 276 13.58 14.47 -22.08
C GLY A 276 13.38 14.03 -20.63
N ASP A 277 13.56 12.73 -20.47
CA ASP A 277 13.50 11.96 -19.23
C ASP A 277 14.26 12.64 -18.09
N LYS A 278 13.61 12.73 -16.92
CA LYS A 278 14.29 12.99 -15.64
C LYS A 278 14.24 11.73 -14.81
N ASP A 279 15.41 11.30 -14.37
CA ASP A 279 15.60 10.20 -13.41
C ASP A 279 14.83 10.44 -12.10
N ALA A 280 14.60 9.35 -11.36
CA ALA A 280 13.97 9.36 -10.05
C ALA A 280 14.61 10.42 -9.13
N SER A 281 13.88 11.51 -8.87
CA SER A 281 14.30 12.51 -7.91
C SER A 281 14.03 12.00 -6.50
N THR A 282 14.98 12.23 -5.60
CA THR A 282 14.72 12.36 -4.16
C THR A 282 13.44 13.19 -3.94
N PRO A 283 12.66 12.97 -2.87
CA PRO A 283 11.45 13.73 -2.63
C PRO A 283 11.80 15.23 -2.60
N THR A 284 11.50 15.92 -3.69
CA THR A 284 11.56 17.37 -3.74
C THR A 284 10.10 17.79 -3.77
N GLY A 285 9.66 18.36 -2.65
CA GLY A 285 8.32 18.93 -2.57
C GLY A 285 8.11 19.86 -3.76
N GLN A 286 7.02 19.67 -4.50
CA GLN A 286 6.58 20.72 -5.42
C GLN A 286 6.24 21.94 -4.56
N ARG A 287 6.65 23.14 -5.01
CA ARG A 287 6.19 24.41 -4.43
C ARG A 287 4.69 24.58 -4.72
N GLY A 288 3.86 23.84 -3.99
CA GLY A 288 2.48 24.22 -3.72
C GLY A 288 2.48 25.40 -2.76
N SER A 289 1.51 26.29 -2.92
CA SER A 289 1.34 27.55 -2.19
C SER A 289 1.80 27.47 -0.73
N PRO A 290 2.55 28.49 -0.24
CA PRO A 290 3.03 28.53 1.14
C PRO A 290 1.92 28.16 2.14
N ILE A 291 2.22 27.30 3.10
CA ILE A 291 1.35 27.11 4.26
C ILE A 291 1.30 28.47 4.96
N ASP A 292 0.09 28.98 5.17
CA ASP A 292 -0.09 30.22 5.92
C ASP A 292 0.22 29.92 7.39
N VAL A 293 1.39 30.39 7.84
CA VAL A 293 1.85 30.25 9.23
C VAL A 293 1.75 31.64 9.83
N GLU A 294 0.88 31.81 10.82
CA GLU A 294 0.76 33.06 11.57
C GLU A 294 2.10 33.38 12.25
N PRO A 295 2.72 34.56 11.99
CA PRO A 295 3.97 34.93 12.62
C PRO A 295 3.85 34.99 14.15
N GLY A 296 4.79 34.36 14.86
CA GLY A 296 4.80 34.28 16.33
C GLY A 296 4.27 32.96 16.89
N THR A 297 4.02 31.95 16.06
CA THR A 297 3.53 30.63 16.51
C THR A 297 4.62 29.80 17.16
N ASN A 298 5.87 29.91 16.70
CA ASN A 298 6.98 29.14 17.23
C ASN A 298 7.82 29.94 18.24
N GLU A 299 8.23 29.29 19.33
CA GLU A 299 9.22 29.82 20.27
C GLU A 299 10.65 29.62 19.74
N PRO A 300 11.60 30.53 20.06
CA PRO A 300 13.01 30.35 19.72
C PRO A 300 13.56 28.99 20.21
N THR A 301 14.20 28.25 19.31
CA THR A 301 14.65 26.88 19.58
C THR A 301 16.02 26.63 18.92
N GLU A 302 16.79 25.71 19.49
CA GLU A 302 18.03 25.21 18.93
C GLU A 302 17.78 23.94 18.09
N ILE A 303 18.29 23.91 16.86
CA ILE A 303 18.21 22.75 15.97
C ILE A 303 19.62 22.45 15.47
N ASP A 304 20.09 21.21 15.68
CA ASP A 304 21.41 20.72 15.27
C ASP A 304 22.58 21.64 15.67
N GLY A 305 22.54 22.21 16.88
CA GLY A 305 23.61 23.08 17.40
C GLY A 305 23.50 24.55 16.99
N ARG A 306 22.45 24.94 16.26
CA ARG A 306 22.21 26.32 15.83
C ARG A 306 20.93 26.89 16.41
N GLU A 307 21.02 28.09 16.97
CA GLU A 307 19.85 28.81 17.48
C GLU A 307 19.04 29.46 16.34
N TYR A 308 17.71 29.31 16.40
CA TYR A 308 16.75 29.94 15.50
C TYR A 308 15.81 30.86 16.29
N SER A 309 15.47 32.01 15.73
CA SER A 309 14.35 32.82 16.22
C SER A 309 13.00 32.15 15.89
N GLY A 310 11.96 32.40 16.68
CA GLY A 310 10.60 31.96 16.37
C GLY A 310 10.15 32.40 14.98
N HIS A 311 10.44 33.67 14.63
CA HIS A 311 10.19 34.22 13.31
C HIS A 311 10.92 33.47 12.18
N ALA A 312 12.15 33.00 12.39
CA ALA A 312 12.87 32.20 11.41
C ALA A 312 12.19 30.84 11.19
N LEU A 313 11.74 30.19 12.27
CA LEU A 313 11.04 28.91 12.22
C LEU A 313 9.70 29.01 11.49
N ASP A 314 8.91 30.06 11.74
CA ASP A 314 7.66 30.31 11.04
C ASP A 314 7.89 30.43 9.52
N ARG A 315 8.95 31.14 9.13
CA ARG A 315 9.33 31.33 7.72
C ARG A 315 9.82 30.04 7.05
N MET A 316 10.48 29.18 7.81
CA MET A 316 10.92 27.87 7.35
C MET A 316 9.74 26.92 7.15
N GLN A 317 8.82 26.86 8.11
CA GLN A 317 7.62 26.01 8.06
C GLN A 317 6.69 26.41 6.94
N GLY A 318 6.36 27.70 6.82
CA GLY A 318 5.42 28.19 5.82
C GLY A 318 5.87 27.97 4.37
N ARG A 319 7.16 27.73 4.14
CA ARG A 319 7.74 27.56 2.80
C ARG A 319 8.50 26.24 2.61
N GLY A 320 8.41 25.33 3.57
CA GLY A 320 9.03 24.00 3.48
C GLY A 320 10.56 24.03 3.39
N VAL A 321 11.23 24.95 4.08
CA VAL A 321 12.70 25.03 4.09
C VAL A 321 13.27 24.19 5.24
N PRO A 322 14.05 23.13 4.96
CA PRO A 322 14.67 22.33 6.00
C PRO A 322 15.87 23.07 6.64
N PRO A 323 16.19 22.82 7.93
CA PRO A 323 17.36 23.39 8.60
C PRO A 323 18.68 23.15 7.85
N SER A 324 18.83 22.00 7.19
CA SER A 324 20.01 21.68 6.38
C SER A 324 20.23 22.64 5.20
N ALA A 325 19.17 23.18 4.60
CA ALA A 325 19.28 24.14 3.51
C ALA A 325 19.70 25.55 4.01
N VAL A 326 19.31 25.89 5.24
CA VAL A 326 19.77 27.11 5.92
C VAL A 326 21.24 26.98 6.27
N GLU A 327 21.66 25.81 6.76
CA GLU A 327 23.06 25.54 7.09
C GLU A 327 23.96 25.59 5.86
N ASP A 328 23.54 24.96 4.76
CA ASP A 328 24.25 25.02 3.49
C ASP A 328 24.40 26.48 2.97
N ALA A 329 23.36 27.30 3.11
CA ALA A 329 23.44 28.72 2.77
C ALA A 329 24.46 29.48 3.62
N ILE A 330 24.60 29.14 4.91
CA ILE A 330 25.57 29.76 5.82
C ILE A 330 27.00 29.27 5.54
N GLN A 331 27.18 27.98 5.25
CA GLN A 331 28.51 27.38 5.07
C GLN A 331 29.09 27.61 3.67
N ASN A 332 28.25 27.50 2.64
CA ASN A 332 28.67 27.48 1.23
C ASN A 332 28.14 28.68 0.43
N GLY A 333 27.27 29.51 1.03
CA GLY A 333 26.66 30.66 0.36
C GLY A 333 27.57 31.89 0.29
N ARG A 334 27.14 32.88 -0.50
CA ARG A 334 27.82 34.17 -0.58
C ARG A 334 27.38 35.05 0.59
N SER A 335 28.31 35.37 1.49
CA SER A 335 28.04 36.23 2.64
C SER A 335 28.27 37.70 2.32
N SER A 336 27.40 38.56 2.84
CA SER A 336 27.53 40.01 2.79
C SER A 336 27.03 40.64 4.09
N SER A 337 27.46 41.88 4.37
CA SER A 337 26.92 42.61 5.52
C SER A 337 25.43 42.87 5.32
N GLY A 338 24.63 42.58 6.35
CA GLY A 338 23.21 42.89 6.35
C GLY A 338 22.92 44.37 6.55
N ASN A 339 21.68 44.77 6.28
CA ASN A 339 21.21 46.15 6.43
C ASN A 339 21.11 46.59 7.90
N THR A 340 21.12 45.64 8.83
CA THR A 340 21.14 45.90 10.27
C THR A 340 22.56 45.70 10.81
N PRO A 341 23.11 46.63 11.62
CA PRO A 341 24.43 46.48 12.22
C PRO A 341 24.57 45.14 12.97
N GLY A 342 25.67 44.42 12.74
CA GLY A 342 25.94 43.14 13.38
C GLY A 342 25.17 41.95 12.79
N THR A 343 24.57 42.11 11.61
CA THR A 343 23.94 41.00 10.87
C THR A 343 24.73 40.65 9.62
N THR A 344 24.75 39.36 9.28
CA THR A 344 25.35 38.83 8.06
C THR A 344 24.27 38.13 7.26
N VAL A 345 24.19 38.46 5.97
CA VAL A 345 23.27 37.85 5.02
C VAL A 345 24.04 36.82 4.21
N HIS A 346 23.58 35.57 4.24
CA HIS A 346 24.15 34.45 3.49
C HIS A 346 23.19 34.02 2.41
N VAL A 347 23.61 34.14 1.15
CA VAL A 347 22.79 33.77 -0.01
C VAL A 347 23.26 32.42 -0.54
N GLY A 348 22.48 31.37 -0.28
CA GLY A 348 22.74 30.02 -0.78
C GLY A 348 22.43 29.88 -2.27
N SER A 349 23.17 29.01 -2.95
CA SER A 349 22.89 28.59 -4.32
C SER A 349 21.58 27.78 -4.43
N ASN A 350 21.12 27.22 -3.32
CA ASN A 350 19.85 26.49 -3.15
C ASN A 350 18.60 27.39 -3.11
N GLY A 351 18.76 28.72 -3.29
CA GLY A 351 17.65 29.68 -3.28
C GLY A 351 17.17 30.08 -1.89
N VAL A 352 17.88 29.69 -0.82
CA VAL A 352 17.61 30.11 0.56
C VAL A 352 18.57 31.23 0.95
N THR A 353 18.05 32.29 1.54
CA THR A 353 18.84 33.36 2.15
C THR A 353 18.66 33.31 3.66
N ALA A 354 19.75 33.15 4.40
CA ALA A 354 19.77 33.14 5.85
C ALA A 354 20.37 34.44 6.39
N VAL A 355 19.78 35.02 7.43
CA VAL A 355 20.35 36.20 8.10
C VAL A 355 20.73 35.82 9.52
N THR A 356 22.00 35.97 9.87
CA THR A 356 22.53 35.65 11.20
C THR A 356 22.97 36.90 11.95
N ASN A 357 22.92 36.87 13.28
CA ASN A 357 23.58 37.90 14.11
C ASN A 357 25.08 37.60 14.29
N SER A 358 25.79 38.47 15.03
CA SER A 358 27.20 38.31 15.39
C SER A 358 27.50 37.06 16.23
N GLY A 359 26.49 36.47 16.87
CA GLY A 359 26.59 35.21 17.63
C GLY A 359 26.25 33.96 16.83
N GLY A 360 25.98 34.08 15.52
CA GLY A 360 25.66 32.94 14.65
C GLY A 360 24.21 32.42 14.73
N ARG A 361 23.35 33.08 15.51
CA ARG A 361 21.91 32.78 15.59
C ARG A 361 21.19 33.24 14.33
N VAL A 362 20.29 32.40 13.81
CA VAL A 362 19.45 32.71 12.63
C VAL A 362 18.27 33.58 13.04
N ILE A 363 18.21 34.79 12.50
CA ILE A 363 17.17 35.78 12.81
C ILE A 363 15.99 35.66 11.84
N THR A 364 16.26 35.42 10.55
CA THR A 364 15.23 35.24 9.52
C THR A 364 15.73 34.39 8.37
N VAL A 365 14.79 33.74 7.68
CA VAL A 365 15.03 32.94 6.48
C VAL A 365 14.13 33.44 5.36
N ILE A 366 14.73 33.69 4.19
CA ILE A 366 14.04 34.20 3.01
C ILE A 366 14.29 33.23 1.86
N PRO A 367 13.30 32.41 1.50
CA PRO A 367 13.36 31.58 0.30
C PRO A 367 13.03 32.45 -0.91
N LYS A 368 13.91 32.48 -1.91
CA LYS A 368 13.64 33.10 -3.21
C LYS A 368 12.59 32.33 -3.99
#